data_AF-A0A2D5WM81-F1
#
_entry.id   AF-A0A2D5WM81-F1
#
_cell.length_a   1.000
_cell.length_b   1.000
_cell.length_c   1.000
_cell.angle_alpha   90.00
_cell.angle_beta   90.00
_cell.angle_gamma   90.00
#
_symmetry.space_group_name_H-M   'P 1'
#
loop_
_entity.id
_entity.type
_entity.pdbx_description
1 polymer ?
#
loop_
_entity_poly.entity_id
_entity_poly.type
_entity_poly.pdbx_seq_one_letter_code
_entity_poly.pdbx_strand_id
1 'polypeptide(L)'
;MFNKKSFLIILILLFLVGVFNLFSDVTLEYVGISLIDYEKYEISCGSAFEIMRNINDLEFIDKLGINKRSCVAGAILKIINFTSIMLFLLFATYFGYGYFKRLENREDLSDLISILKRRNS
;
A
#
# COMPACT_ATOMS: atom_id res chain seq x y z
N MET A 1 -17.18 17.63 -2.46
CA MET A 1 -16.03 18.46 -2.02
C MET A 1 -15.16 17.59 -1.11
N PHE A 2 -13.88 17.43 -1.42
CA PHE A 2 -13.00 16.51 -0.69
C PHE A 2 -12.56 17.18 0.63
N ASN A 3 -13.07 16.73 1.77
CA ASN A 3 -12.77 17.31 3.08
C ASN A 3 -11.50 16.67 3.67
N LYS A 4 -10.75 17.40 4.51
CA LYS A 4 -9.63 16.93 5.33
C LYS A 4 -9.93 15.61 6.06
N LYS A 5 -11.15 15.47 6.62
CA LYS A 5 -11.58 14.22 7.26
C LYS A 5 -11.66 13.05 6.27
N SER A 6 -12.28 13.24 5.11
CA SER A 6 -12.35 12.21 4.06
C SER A 6 -10.97 11.84 3.52
N PHE A 7 -10.06 12.80 3.38
CA PHE A 7 -8.68 12.55 2.97
C PHE A 7 -7.94 11.64 3.95
N LEU A 8 -8.04 11.91 5.26
CA LEU A 8 -7.43 11.07 6.29
C LEU A 8 -8.02 9.65 6.31
N ILE A 9 -9.35 9.53 6.15
CA ILE A 9 -10.02 8.22 6.10
C ILE A 9 -9.49 7.40 4.91
N ILE A 10 -9.33 8.02 3.74
CA ILE A 10 -8.83 7.33 2.54
C ILE A 10 -7.37 6.90 2.73
N LEU A 11 -6.52 7.74 3.34
CA LEU A 11 -5.15 7.35 3.67
C LEU A 11 -5.09 6.15 4.63
N ILE A 12 -5.94 6.12 5.65
CA ILE A 12 -6.01 5.01 6.61
C ILE A 12 -6.48 3.72 5.91
N LEU A 13 -7.50 3.81 5.04
CA LEU A 13 -7.98 2.66 4.27
C LEU A 13 -6.89 2.10 3.35
N LEU A 14 -6.17 2.98 2.63
CA LEU A 14 -5.06 2.57 1.76
C LEU A 14 -3.93 1.93 2.56
N PHE A 15 -3.61 2.47 3.75
CA PHE A 15 -2.65 1.87 4.66
C PHE A 15 -3.07 0.46 5.07
N LEU A 16 -4.32 0.26 5.49
CA LEU A 16 -4.85 -1.04 5.87
C LEU A 16 -4.77 -2.05 4.72
N VAL A 17 -5.16 -1.65 3.50
CA VAL A 17 -5.03 -2.50 2.31
C VAL A 17 -3.58 -2.90 2.06
N GLY A 18 -2.64 -1.97 2.19
CA GLY A 18 -1.20 -2.25 2.09
C GLY A 18 -0.74 -3.30 3.10
N VAL A 19 -1.16 -3.15 4.36
CA VAL A 19 -0.83 -4.11 5.44
C VAL A 19 -1.43 -5.49 5.14
N PHE A 20 -2.70 -5.58 4.78
CA PHE A 20 -3.33 -6.87 4.43
C PHE A 20 -2.60 -7.55 3.26
N ASN A 21 -2.24 -6.80 2.22
CA ASN A 21 -1.53 -7.35 1.06
C ASN A 21 -0.15 -7.95 1.43
N LEU A 22 0.53 -7.39 2.43
CA LEU A 22 1.82 -7.91 2.91
C LEU A 22 1.66 -9.28 3.61
N PHE A 23 0.58 -9.46 4.37
CA PHE A 23 0.30 -10.71 5.09
C PHE A 23 -0.39 -11.78 4.25
N SER A 24 -1.02 -11.41 3.14
CA SER A 24 -1.57 -12.38 2.20
C SER A 24 -0.49 -13.32 1.67
N ASP A 25 -0.87 -14.56 1.36
CA ASP A 25 0.03 -15.56 0.80
C ASP A 25 0.59 -15.15 -0.56
N VAL A 26 1.84 -15.56 -0.82
CA VAL A 26 2.46 -15.47 -2.14
C VAL A 26 1.91 -16.62 -2.97
N THR A 27 0.97 -16.29 -3.85
CA THR A 27 0.42 -17.24 -4.85
C THR A 27 1.20 -17.11 -6.15
N LEU A 28 1.60 -18.25 -6.71
CA LEU A 28 2.17 -18.35 -8.04
C LEU A 28 1.14 -18.98 -8.96
N GLU A 29 0.69 -18.23 -9.95
CA GLU A 29 -0.17 -18.73 -11.02
C GLU A 29 0.70 -19.28 -12.15
N TYR A 30 0.57 -20.58 -12.42
CA TYR A 30 1.18 -21.23 -13.57
C TYR A 30 0.09 -21.57 -14.58
N VAL A 31 0.29 -21.16 -15.83
CA VAL A 31 -0.54 -21.62 -16.94
C VAL A 31 0.16 -22.82 -17.58
N GLY A 32 -0.37 -24.01 -17.34
CA GLY A 32 0.05 -25.22 -18.05
C GLY A 32 -0.61 -25.28 -19.41
N ILE A 33 0.18 -25.50 -20.47
CA ILE A 33 -0.34 -25.74 -21.81
C ILE A 33 -0.20 -27.24 -22.09
N SER A 34 -1.33 -27.95 -22.06
CA SER A 34 -1.45 -29.30 -22.61
C SER A 34 -1.87 -29.19 -24.08
N LEU A 35 -1.60 -30.23 -24.88
CA LEU A 35 -2.04 -30.32 -26.28
C LEU A 35 -3.57 -30.17 -26.46
N ILE A 36 -4.34 -30.28 -25.37
CA ILE A 36 -5.81 -30.34 -25.37
C ILE A 36 -6.46 -29.32 -24.42
N ASP A 37 -5.81 -28.92 -23.31
CA ASP A 37 -6.43 -28.03 -22.30
C ASP A 37 -5.47 -26.98 -21.70
N TYR A 38 -6.05 -25.83 -21.34
CA TYR A 38 -5.40 -24.76 -20.58
C TYR A 38 -5.81 -24.87 -19.11
N GLU A 39 -4.95 -25.43 -18.26
CA GLU A 39 -5.20 -25.51 -16.82
C GLU A 39 -4.32 -24.50 -16.07
N LYS A 40 -4.94 -23.71 -15.19
CA LYS A 40 -4.24 -22.80 -14.28
C LYS A 40 -4.01 -23.51 -12.96
N TYR A 41 -2.76 -23.59 -12.54
CA TYR A 41 -2.38 -24.13 -11.24
C TYR A 41 -1.91 -22.99 -10.34
N GLU A 42 -2.52 -22.88 -9.16
CA GLU A 42 -2.11 -21.94 -8.12
C GLU A 42 -1.31 -22.69 -7.06
N ILE A 43 -0.08 -22.23 -6.82
CA ILE A 43 0.78 -22.74 -5.75
C ILE A 43 0.92 -21.65 -4.70
N SER A 44 0.44 -21.91 -3.49
CA SER A 44 0.65 -21.03 -2.33
C SER A 44 1.98 -21.36 -1.67
N CYS A 45 2.89 -20.38 -1.62
CA CYS A 45 4.20 -20.49 -0.99
C CYS A 45 4.21 -20.07 0.49
N GLY A 46 3.05 -19.67 1.05
CA GLY A 46 2.93 -19.03 2.36
C GLY A 46 3.13 -17.50 2.33
N SER A 47 3.11 -16.88 3.50
CA SER A 47 3.19 -15.42 3.62
C SER A 47 4.59 -14.87 3.30
N ALA A 48 4.67 -13.65 2.78
CA ALA A 48 5.97 -13.02 2.49
C ALA A 48 6.85 -12.86 3.73
N PHE A 49 6.23 -12.65 4.90
CA PHE A 49 6.92 -12.54 6.18
C PHE A 49 7.57 -13.86 6.62
N GLU A 50 6.84 -14.97 6.48
CA GLU A 50 7.35 -16.30 6.81
C GLU A 50 8.52 -16.70 5.91
N ILE A 51 8.38 -16.46 4.59
CA ILE A 51 9.43 -16.74 3.62
C ILE A 51 10.71 -15.96 3.94
N MET A 52 10.60 -14.67 4.26
CA MET A 52 11.78 -13.85 4.58
C MET A 52 12.41 -14.19 5.92
N ARG A 53 11.60 -14.54 6.93
CA ARG A 53 12.10 -14.93 8.25
C ARG A 53 12.92 -16.23 8.18
N ASN A 54 12.50 -17.17 7.34
CA ASN A 54 13.11 -18.49 7.21
C ASN A 54 14.02 -18.63 5.98
N ILE A 55 14.43 -17.52 5.36
CA ILE A 55 15.21 -17.56 4.10
C ILE A 55 16.58 -18.25 4.24
N ASN A 56 17.14 -18.26 5.46
CA ASN A 56 18.40 -18.92 5.79
C ASN A 56 18.21 -20.34 6.32
N ASP A 57 16.96 -20.79 6.52
CA ASP A 57 16.66 -22.16 6.94
C ASP A 57 16.61 -23.07 5.70
N LEU A 58 17.59 -23.97 5.61
CA LEU A 58 17.71 -24.92 4.51
C LEU A 58 16.53 -25.90 4.47
N GLU A 59 15.97 -26.29 5.61
CA GLU A 59 14.84 -27.22 5.67
C GLU A 59 13.56 -26.54 5.14
N PHE A 60 13.37 -25.27 5.47
CA PHE A 60 12.26 -24.48 4.94
C PHE A 60 12.40 -24.27 3.43
N ILE A 61 13.57 -23.83 2.96
CA ILE A 61 13.81 -23.57 1.53
C ILE A 61 13.69 -24.84 0.67
N ASP A 62 14.05 -26.00 1.21
CA ASP A 62 13.89 -27.27 0.50
C ASP A 62 12.41 -27.69 0.37
N LYS A 63 11.58 -27.38 1.37
CA LYS A 63 10.11 -27.60 1.31
C LYS A 63 9.42 -26.79 0.20
N LEU A 64 9.97 -25.63 -0.19
CA LEU A 64 9.46 -24.86 -1.33
C LEU A 64 9.76 -25.53 -2.69
N GLY A 65 10.61 -26.55 -2.72
CA GLY A 65 10.89 -27.39 -3.87
C GLY A 65 11.40 -26.60 -5.08
N ILE A 66 10.88 -26.95 -6.26
CA ILE A 66 11.32 -26.42 -7.57
C ILE A 66 10.99 -24.91 -7.70
N ASN A 67 9.96 -24.43 -7.01
CA ASN A 67 9.44 -23.07 -7.14
C ASN A 67 10.08 -22.06 -6.17
N LYS A 68 11.07 -22.49 -5.36
CA LYS A 68 11.71 -21.66 -4.33
C LYS A 68 12.14 -20.28 -4.81
N ARG A 69 12.73 -20.16 -6.01
CA ARG A 69 13.17 -18.88 -6.57
C ARG A 69 11.99 -17.94 -6.83
N SER A 70 10.91 -18.47 -7.41
CA SER A 70 9.70 -17.70 -7.72
C SER A 70 8.96 -17.28 -6.46
N CYS A 71 8.87 -18.16 -5.45
CA CYS A 71 8.26 -17.84 -4.16
C CYS A 71 9.04 -16.74 -3.42
N VAL A 72 10.37 -16.84 -3.36
CA VAL A 72 11.24 -15.82 -2.75
C VAL A 72 11.14 -14.49 -3.52
N ALA A 73 11.17 -14.52 -4.85
CA ALA A 73 10.99 -13.32 -5.66
C ALA A 73 9.62 -12.67 -5.44
N GLY A 74 8.56 -13.47 -5.35
CA GLY A 74 7.21 -13.00 -5.02
C GLY A 74 7.12 -12.36 -3.63
N ALA A 75 7.76 -12.96 -2.62
CA ALA A 75 7.86 -12.39 -1.28
C ALA A 75 8.60 -11.04 -1.28
N ILE A 76 9.75 -10.96 -1.98
CA ILE A 76 10.52 -9.71 -2.13
C ILE A 76 9.67 -8.64 -2.84
N LEU A 77 8.95 -8.99 -3.91
CA LEU A 77 8.07 -8.08 -4.62
C LEU A 77 6.97 -7.52 -3.72
N LYS A 78 6.34 -8.35 -2.88
CA LYS A 78 5.35 -7.88 -1.91
C LYS A 78 5.94 -6.87 -0.93
N ILE A 79 7.16 -7.12 -0.44
CA ILE A 79 7.85 -6.20 0.48
C ILE A 79 8.20 -4.88 -0.20
N ILE A 80 8.71 -4.93 -1.44
CA ILE A 80 9.01 -3.72 -2.23
C ILE A 80 7.73 -2.94 -2.47
N ASN A 81 6.64 -3.61 -2.85
CA ASN A 81 5.36 -2.96 -3.10
C ASN A 81 4.80 -2.31 -1.82
N PHE A 82 4.85 -3.02 -0.69
CA PHE A 82 4.48 -2.46 0.60
C PHE A 82 5.32 -1.23 0.96
N THR A 83 6.65 -1.32 0.80
CA THR A 83 7.57 -0.20 1.07
C THR A 83 7.28 1.00 0.17
N SER A 84 6.97 0.76 -1.11
CA SER A 84 6.59 1.80 -2.07
C SER A 84 5.29 2.49 -1.68
N ILE A 85 4.26 1.71 -1.30
CA ILE A 85 2.99 2.25 -0.81
C ILE A 85 3.19 3.07 0.46
N MET A 86 4.02 2.60 1.40
CA MET A 86 4.33 3.32 2.63
C MET A 86 5.00 4.67 2.35
N LEU A 87 5.99 4.70 1.46
CA LEU A 87 6.62 5.95 1.02
C LEU A 87 5.60 6.88 0.37
N PHE A 88 4.77 6.36 -0.54
CA PHE A 88 3.71 7.14 -1.18
C PHE A 88 2.73 7.75 -0.17
N LEU A 89 2.28 6.97 0.82
CA LEU A 89 1.37 7.45 1.86
C LEU A 89 2.01 8.53 2.73
N LEU A 90 3.30 8.41 3.06
CA LEU A 90 4.04 9.45 3.77
C LEU A 90 4.09 10.76 2.97
N PHE A 91 4.46 10.68 1.69
CA PHE A 91 4.47 11.85 0.81
C PHE A 91 3.08 12.46 0.66
N ALA A 92 2.06 11.64 0.40
CA ALA A 92 0.68 12.09 0.28
C ALA A 92 0.22 12.81 1.55
N THR A 93 0.53 12.25 2.73
CA THR A 93 0.19 12.87 4.02
C THR A 93 0.90 14.21 4.20
N TYR A 94 2.19 14.29 3.89
CA TYR A 94 2.98 15.52 3.99
C TYR A 94 2.42 16.63 3.09
N PHE A 95 2.21 16.34 1.80
CA PHE A 95 1.66 17.31 0.85
C PHE A 95 0.21 17.66 1.15
N GLY A 96 -0.60 16.66 1.51
CA GLY A 96 -2.01 16.83 1.87
C GLY A 96 -2.18 17.73 3.09
N TYR A 97 -1.37 17.53 4.14
CA TYR A 97 -1.36 18.41 5.31
C TYR A 97 -1.03 19.86 4.93
N GLY A 98 0.01 20.06 4.09
CA GLY A 98 0.37 21.39 3.58
C GLY A 98 -0.75 22.03 2.76
N TYR A 99 -1.45 21.26 1.94
CA TYR A 99 -2.58 21.73 1.12
C TYR A 99 -3.77 22.18 1.98
N PHE A 100 -4.22 21.35 2.92
CA PHE A 100 -5.35 21.70 3.78
C PHE A 100 -5.03 22.88 4.70
N LYS A 101 -3.80 23.00 5.20
CA LYS A 101 -3.37 24.18 5.97
C LYS A 101 -3.47 25.47 5.16
N ARG A 102 -3.13 25.44 3.86
CA ARG A 102 -3.25 26.62 2.98
C ARG A 102 -4.70 26.98 2.66
N LEU A 103 -5.59 25.99 2.55
CA LEU A 103 -7.02 26.22 2.36
C LEU A 103 -7.66 26.86 3.60
N GLU A 104 -7.36 26.35 4.79
CA GLU A 104 -7.86 26.88 6.06
C GLU A 104 -7.48 28.37 6.22
N ASN A 105 -6.23 28.73 5.91
CA ASN A 105 -5.79 30.13 5.91
C ASN A 105 -6.48 31.03 4.86
N ARG A 106 -7.00 30.47 3.75
CA ARG A 106 -7.76 31.23 2.74
C ARG A 106 -9.23 31.41 3.15
N GLU A 107 -9.79 30.43 3.84
CA GLU A 107 -11.15 30.52 4.37
C GLU A 107 -11.20 31.43 5.60
N ASP A 108 -10.12 31.51 6.38
CA ASP A 108 -9.98 32.39 7.55
C ASP A 108 -9.69 33.87 7.19
N LEU A 109 -10.31 34.37 6.11
CA LEU A 109 -10.35 35.80 5.78
C LEU A 109 -11.40 36.57 6.60
N SER A 110 -12.04 35.88 7.55
CA SER A 110 -12.99 36.43 8.53
C SER A 110 -12.47 37.73 9.16
N ASP A 111 -11.20 37.73 9.56
CA ASP A 111 -10.59 38.86 10.23
C ASP A 111 -10.42 40.07 9.29
N LEU A 112 -10.03 39.84 8.03
CA LEU A 112 -9.96 40.89 7.00
C LEU A 112 -11.35 41.46 6.67
N ILE A 113 -12.36 40.60 6.56
CA ILE A 113 -13.75 41.02 6.30
C ILE A 113 -14.28 41.82 7.48
N SER A 114 -13.96 41.42 8.72
CA SER A 114 -14.35 42.16 9.93
C SER A 114 -13.74 43.56 9.96
N ILE A 115 -12.47 43.70 9.59
CA ILE A 115 -11.76 44.97 9.51
C ILE A 115 -12.37 45.86 8.42
N LEU A 116 -12.67 45.30 7.24
CA LEU A 116 -13.31 46.05 6.14
C LEU A 116 -14.71 46.52 6.52
N LYS A 117 -15.50 45.67 7.18
CA LYS A 117 -16.85 46.00 7.66
C LYS A 117 -16.82 47.12 8.72
N ARG A 118 -15.85 47.08 9.63
CA ARG A 118 -15.66 48.13 10.65
C ARG A 118 -15.20 49.47 10.03
N ARG A 119 -14.47 49.44 8.93
CA ARG A 119 -13.98 50.65 8.25
C ARG A 119 -15.02 51.30 7.32
N ASN A 120 -16.06 50.56 6.94
CA ASN A 120 -17.13 51.00 6.05
C ASN A 120 -18.44 51.31 6.79
N SER A 121 -18.41 51.34 8.13
CA SER A 121 -19.47 51.81 9.04
C SER A 121 -19.01 53.08 9.73
#